data_AF-A0A7X1INE6-F1
#
_entry.id   AF-A0A7X1INE6-F1
#
_cell.length_a   1.000
_cell.length_b   1.000
_cell.length_c   1.000
_cell.angle_alpha   90.00
_cell.angle_beta   90.00
_cell.angle_gamma   90.00
#
_symmetry.space_group_name_H-M   'P 1'
#
loop_
_entity.id
_entity.type
_entity.pdbx_description
1 polymer ?
#
loop_
_entity_poly.entity_id
_entity_poly.type
_entity_poly.pdbx_seq_one_letter_code
_entity_poly.pdbx_strand_id
1 'polypeptide(L)'
;MIERYVHAVPRRPSRPRPGAGPGLAAAVWGILFAVPSFVWATGRTFGARTTVSPSLVELAHDRVTWFVAVLWVTGFLKLIGALLGIGLTRRRGPGTGRLLVFCGGGAAVLLVWHGGLFVLDGVLVETGVLSAAPGLADLTLWYLCLWGPWFVAGGLAFGAATARYVRHRDTPREVRLSGAAGALGALVLSLASTVTGIG
;
A
#
# COMPACT_ATOMS: atom_id res chain seq x y z
N MET A 1 -56.78 -30.92 -7.01
CA MET A 1 -56.00 -30.42 -5.87
C MET A 1 -54.60 -31.00 -6.01
N ILE A 2 -53.65 -30.27 -6.61
CA ILE A 2 -52.29 -30.76 -6.87
C ILE A 2 -51.35 -30.02 -5.91
N GLU A 3 -50.86 -30.74 -4.92
CA GLU A 3 -49.97 -30.26 -3.87
C GLU A 3 -48.55 -30.12 -4.45
N ARG A 4 -48.09 -28.87 -4.63
CA ARG A 4 -46.71 -28.60 -5.08
C ARG A 4 -45.78 -28.78 -3.89
N TYR A 5 -45.06 -29.90 -3.86
CA TYR A 5 -43.88 -30.06 -3.03
C TYR A 5 -42.80 -29.07 -3.46
N VAL A 6 -42.65 -27.98 -2.71
CA VAL A 6 -41.53 -27.05 -2.87
C VAL A 6 -40.32 -27.69 -2.22
N HIS A 7 -39.44 -28.28 -3.02
CA HIS A 7 -38.12 -28.68 -2.54
C HIS A 7 -37.33 -27.42 -2.14
N ALA A 8 -37.16 -27.22 -0.84
CA ALA A 8 -36.23 -26.25 -0.30
C ALA A 8 -34.81 -26.71 -0.66
N VAL A 9 -34.20 -26.09 -1.68
CA VAL A 9 -32.80 -26.32 -2.02
C VAL A 9 -31.94 -25.86 -0.83
N PRO A 10 -31.14 -26.73 -0.20
CA PRO A 10 -30.26 -26.33 0.88
C PRO A 10 -29.26 -25.28 0.36
N ARG A 11 -29.30 -24.07 0.93
CA ARG A 11 -28.27 -23.05 0.67
C ARG A 11 -26.94 -23.59 1.22
N ARG A 12 -26.07 -24.09 0.34
CA ARG A 12 -24.70 -24.44 0.72
C ARG A 12 -24.02 -23.21 1.32
N PRO A 13 -23.30 -23.33 2.44
CA PRO A 13 -22.50 -22.24 2.97
C PRO A 13 -21.49 -21.80 1.91
N SER A 14 -21.54 -20.53 1.55
CA SER A 14 -20.63 -19.87 0.62
C SER A 14 -19.20 -20.00 1.15
N ARG A 15 -18.43 -20.99 0.69
CA ARG A 15 -16.98 -20.99 0.92
C ARG A 15 -16.42 -19.69 0.35
N PRO A 16 -15.56 -18.96 1.09
CA PRO A 16 -14.94 -17.75 0.57
C PRO A 16 -14.18 -18.12 -0.69
N ARG A 17 -14.53 -17.47 -1.81
CA ARG A 17 -13.89 -17.73 -3.11
C ARG A 17 -12.38 -17.47 -2.94
N PRO A 18 -11.49 -18.44 -3.25
CA PRO A 18 -10.03 -18.28 -3.14
C PRO A 18 -9.43 -17.14 -3.98
N GLY A 19 -10.25 -16.44 -4.77
CA GLY A 19 -9.84 -15.41 -5.70
C GLY A 19 -9.84 -13.97 -5.21
N ALA A 20 -10.28 -13.69 -3.98
CA ALA A 20 -10.26 -12.33 -3.41
C ALA A 20 -8.96 -12.00 -2.64
N GLY A 21 -8.09 -13.00 -2.43
CA GLY A 21 -6.94 -12.94 -1.52
C GLY A 21 -6.05 -11.71 -1.69
N PRO A 22 -5.52 -11.42 -2.89
CA PRO A 22 -4.58 -10.30 -3.07
C PRO A 22 -5.19 -8.91 -2.83
N GLY A 23 -6.43 -8.68 -3.30
CA GLY A 23 -7.12 -7.41 -3.09
C GLY A 23 -7.48 -7.19 -1.61
N LEU A 24 -7.89 -8.25 -0.91
CA LEU A 24 -8.11 -8.20 0.53
C LEU A 24 -6.81 -8.00 1.30
N ALA A 25 -5.72 -8.64 0.89
CA ALA A 25 -4.39 -8.44 1.49
C ALA A 25 -3.93 -6.98 1.36
N ALA A 26 -4.08 -6.37 0.18
CA ALA A 26 -3.81 -4.95 -0.03
C ALA A 26 -4.71 -4.06 0.85
N ALA A 27 -5.98 -4.46 1.04
CA ALA A 27 -6.91 -3.73 1.91
C ALA A 27 -6.50 -3.77 3.38
N VAL A 28 -6.21 -4.96 3.90
CA VAL A 28 -5.74 -5.16 5.26
C VAL A 28 -4.42 -4.43 5.49
N TRP A 29 -3.48 -4.54 4.54
CA TRP A 29 -2.21 -3.82 4.58
C TRP A 29 -2.44 -2.31 4.70
N GLY A 30 -3.31 -1.72 3.86
CA GLY A 30 -3.63 -0.29 3.89
C GLY A 30 -4.24 0.16 5.21
N ILE A 31 -5.16 -0.62 5.78
CA ILE A 31 -5.77 -0.32 7.09
C ILE A 31 -4.73 -0.38 8.20
N LEU A 32 -3.96 -1.47 8.27
CA LEU A 32 -2.90 -1.63 9.28
C LEU A 32 -1.88 -0.49 9.19
N PHE A 33 -1.55 -0.06 7.98
CA PHE A 33 -0.62 1.04 7.76
C PHE A 33 -1.21 2.41 8.11
N ALA A 34 -2.54 2.57 8.03
CA ALA A 34 -3.23 3.82 8.35
C ALA A 34 -3.30 4.08 9.87
N VAL A 35 -3.41 3.03 10.68
CA VAL A 35 -3.56 3.13 12.14
C VAL A 35 -2.44 3.96 12.78
N PRO A 36 -1.13 3.69 12.54
CA PRO A 36 -0.06 4.51 13.09
C PRO A 36 -0.19 6.00 12.72
N SER A 37 -0.56 6.33 11.47
CA SER A 37 -0.70 7.73 11.04
C SER A 37 -1.77 8.48 11.84
N PHE A 38 -2.92 7.87 12.09
CA PHE A 38 -3.96 8.49 12.91
C PHE A 38 -3.58 8.55 14.39
N VAL A 39 -2.96 7.50 14.93
CA VAL A 39 -2.48 7.48 16.32
C VAL A 39 -1.48 8.63 16.54
N TRP A 40 -0.50 8.79 15.66
CA TRP A 40 0.49 9.86 15.76
C TRP A 40 -0.11 11.25 15.53
N ALA A 41 -1.10 11.39 14.65
CA ALA A 41 -1.81 12.65 14.44
C ALA A 41 -2.56 13.14 15.70
N THR A 42 -2.90 12.25 16.63
CA THR A 42 -3.48 12.62 17.93
C THR A 42 -2.44 13.07 18.96
N GLY A 43 -1.15 13.08 18.62
CA GLY A 43 -0.02 13.39 19.52
C GLY A 43 0.48 12.18 20.32
N ARG A 44 -0.13 11.00 20.13
CA ARG A 44 0.31 9.75 20.77
C ARG A 44 1.45 9.14 19.97
N THR A 45 2.69 9.21 20.46
CA THR A 45 3.88 8.69 19.76
C THR A 45 4.16 7.20 20.02
N PHE A 46 3.12 6.39 20.26
CA PHE A 46 3.28 4.97 20.54
C PHE A 46 3.90 4.24 19.33
N GLY A 47 4.94 3.43 19.59
CA GLY A 47 5.72 2.74 18.56
C GLY A 47 6.63 3.63 17.70
N ALA A 48 6.33 4.93 17.56
CA ALA A 48 7.14 5.87 16.77
C ALA A 48 8.52 6.11 17.39
N ARG A 49 8.60 6.19 18.72
CA ARG A 49 9.86 6.49 19.44
C ARG A 49 11.00 5.50 19.18
N THR A 50 10.65 4.27 18.82
CA THR A 50 11.61 3.19 18.59
C THR A 50 11.78 2.83 17.11
N THR A 51 10.87 3.28 16.24
CA THR A 51 10.83 2.82 14.83
C THR A 51 10.91 3.94 13.80
N VAL A 52 10.88 5.20 14.23
CA VAL A 52 10.84 6.39 13.38
C VAL A 52 11.86 7.42 13.89
N SER A 53 12.37 8.30 13.02
CA SER A 53 13.34 9.32 13.40
C SER A 53 12.89 10.18 14.60
N PRO A 54 13.81 10.55 15.52
CA PRO A 54 13.47 11.36 16.69
C PRO A 54 12.84 12.70 16.30
N SER A 55 13.30 13.31 15.20
CA SER A 55 12.76 14.56 14.66
C SER A 55 11.27 14.47 14.28
N LEU A 56 10.83 13.35 13.70
CA LEU A 56 9.42 13.13 13.35
C LEU A 56 8.58 12.86 14.62
N VAL A 57 9.17 12.19 15.60
CA VAL A 57 8.54 11.95 16.90
C VAL A 57 8.30 13.25 17.65
N GLU A 58 9.27 14.17 17.66
CA GLU A 58 9.14 15.51 18.24
C GLU A 58 8.07 16.32 17.53
N LEU A 59 8.09 16.37 16.19
CA LEU A 59 7.06 17.06 15.40
C LEU A 59 5.64 16.53 15.68
N ALA A 60 5.47 15.22 15.89
CA ALA A 60 4.19 14.63 16.30
C ALA A 60 3.82 15.01 17.73
N HIS A 61 4.78 14.98 18.66
CA HIS A 61 4.56 15.25 20.07
C HIS A 61 4.16 16.71 20.30
N ASP A 62 4.88 17.63 19.66
CA ASP A 62 4.65 19.09 19.70
C ASP A 62 3.42 19.53 18.90
N ARG A 63 2.78 18.57 18.20
CA ARG A 63 1.58 18.78 17.39
C ARG A 63 1.72 19.91 16.37
N VAL A 64 2.88 19.98 15.73
CA VAL A 64 3.17 20.99 14.72
C VAL A 64 2.12 20.91 13.59
N THR A 65 1.41 22.01 13.34
CA THR A 65 0.18 22.03 12.52
C THR A 65 0.36 21.42 11.14
N TRP A 66 1.43 21.77 10.42
CA TRP A 66 1.68 21.25 9.08
C TRP A 66 1.98 19.74 9.11
N PHE A 67 2.68 19.26 10.14
CA PHE A 67 3.04 17.85 10.27
C PHE A 67 1.83 16.99 10.64
N VAL A 68 1.00 17.47 11.56
CA VAL A 68 -0.29 16.84 11.89
C VAL A 68 -1.18 16.77 10.65
N ALA A 69 -1.23 17.82 9.84
CA ALA A 69 -1.96 17.80 8.58
C ALA A 69 -1.42 16.71 7.62
N VAL A 70 -0.09 16.58 7.48
CA VAL A 70 0.54 15.50 6.70
C VAL A 70 0.17 14.12 7.23
N LEU A 71 0.16 13.91 8.55
CA LEU A 71 -0.24 12.62 9.14
C LEU A 71 -1.71 12.27 8.84
N TRP A 72 -2.62 13.25 8.95
CA TRP A 72 -4.02 13.06 8.57
C TRP A 72 -4.18 12.73 7.08
N VAL A 73 -3.59 13.55 6.21
CA VAL A 73 -3.67 13.37 4.76
C VAL A 73 -3.11 12.00 4.35
N THR A 74 -1.94 11.63 4.88
CA THR A 74 -1.33 10.33 4.58
C THR A 74 -2.08 9.17 5.22
N GLY A 75 -2.76 9.36 6.35
CA GLY A 75 -3.67 8.36 6.94
C GLY A 75 -4.87 8.09 6.02
N PHE A 76 -5.55 9.14 5.55
CA PHE A 76 -6.65 9.01 4.60
C PHE A 76 -6.20 8.41 3.27
N LEU A 77 -5.02 8.77 2.78
CA LEU A 77 -4.46 8.18 1.55
C LEU A 77 -4.29 6.66 1.68
N LYS A 78 -3.87 6.16 2.85
CA LYS A 78 -3.76 4.71 3.11
C LYS A 78 -5.14 4.03 3.16
N LEU A 79 -6.17 4.71 3.69
CA LEU A 79 -7.55 4.23 3.62
C LEU A 79 -8.07 4.18 2.18
N ILE A 80 -7.74 5.16 1.34
CA ILE A 80 -8.02 5.10 -0.11
C ILE A 80 -7.32 3.88 -0.72
N GLY A 81 -6.06 3.63 -0.37
CA GLY A 81 -5.36 2.40 -0.72
C GLY A 81 -6.15 1.15 -0.33
N ALA A 82 -6.69 1.11 0.88
CA ALA A 82 -7.50 -0.02 1.31
C ALA A 82 -8.78 -0.21 0.48
N LEU A 83 -9.47 0.89 0.16
CA LEU A 83 -10.63 0.89 -0.73
C LEU A 83 -10.29 0.45 -2.15
N LEU A 84 -9.11 0.82 -2.66
CA LEU A 84 -8.59 0.32 -3.94
C LEU A 84 -8.39 -1.20 -3.89
N GLY A 85 -7.78 -1.73 -2.83
CA GLY A 85 -7.63 -3.17 -2.59
C GLY A 85 -8.98 -3.91 -2.62
N ILE A 86 -9.98 -3.41 -1.89
CA ILE A 86 -11.35 -3.93 -1.93
C ILE A 86 -11.95 -3.81 -3.33
N GLY A 87 -11.75 -2.67 -4.00
CA GLY A 87 -12.21 -2.40 -5.36
C GLY A 87 -11.70 -3.43 -6.36
N LEU A 88 -10.44 -3.85 -6.22
CA LEU A 88 -9.77 -4.84 -7.07
C LEU A 88 -10.24 -6.29 -6.81
N THR A 89 -11.01 -6.57 -5.75
CA THR A 89 -11.54 -7.93 -5.48
C THR A 89 -12.66 -8.35 -6.41
N ARG A 90 -13.36 -7.39 -7.05
CA ARG A 90 -14.53 -7.65 -7.87
C ARG A 90 -14.54 -6.82 -9.14
N ARG A 91 -15.09 -7.36 -10.23
CA ARG A 91 -15.28 -6.61 -11.47
C ARG A 91 -16.11 -5.36 -11.24
N ARG A 92 -15.73 -4.30 -11.94
CA ARG A 92 -16.44 -3.02 -11.98
C ARG A 92 -16.65 -2.63 -13.44
N GLY A 93 -17.48 -1.61 -13.69
CA GLY A 93 -17.64 -1.06 -15.04
C GLY A 93 -16.30 -0.56 -15.62
N PRO A 94 -16.22 -0.37 -16.94
CA PRO A 94 -14.97 -0.09 -17.65
C PRO A 94 -14.25 1.18 -17.15
N GLY A 95 -14.98 2.25 -16.81
CA GLY A 95 -14.40 3.47 -16.23
C GLY A 95 -13.73 3.22 -14.87
N THR A 96 -14.49 2.67 -13.92
CA THR A 96 -13.96 2.33 -12.58
C THR A 96 -12.83 1.30 -12.66
N GLY A 97 -12.94 0.32 -13.56
CA GLY A 97 -11.90 -0.68 -13.77
C GLY A 97 -10.58 -0.05 -14.23
N ARG A 98 -10.61 0.88 -15.19
CA ARG A 98 -9.44 1.65 -15.64
C ARG A 98 -8.77 2.41 -14.51
N LEU A 99 -9.56 3.13 -13.70
CA LEU A 99 -9.03 3.88 -12.55
C LEU A 99 -8.41 2.95 -11.50
N LEU A 100 -9.08 1.85 -11.16
CA LEU A 100 -8.60 0.90 -10.15
C LEU A 100 -7.26 0.27 -10.53
N VAL A 101 -7.09 -0.16 -11.78
CA VAL A 101 -5.84 -0.77 -12.23
C VAL A 101 -4.74 0.25 -12.46
N PHE A 102 -5.07 1.48 -12.88
CA PHE A 102 -4.12 2.58 -12.95
C PHE A 102 -3.55 2.90 -11.55
N CYS A 103 -4.42 3.14 -10.58
CA CYS A 103 -4.01 3.42 -9.20
C CYS A 103 -3.32 2.20 -8.56
N GLY A 104 -3.81 0.98 -8.81
CA GLY A 104 -3.21 -0.25 -8.29
C GLY A 104 -1.82 -0.53 -8.86
N GLY A 105 -1.63 -0.32 -10.17
CA GLY A 105 -0.33 -0.43 -10.83
C GLY A 105 0.66 0.63 -10.34
N GLY A 106 0.20 1.87 -10.21
CA GLY A 106 1.02 2.96 -9.66
C GLY A 106 1.41 2.72 -8.20
N ALA A 107 0.45 2.35 -7.35
CA ALA A 107 0.70 2.02 -5.94
C ALA A 107 1.69 0.84 -5.80
N ALA A 108 1.57 -0.19 -6.64
CA ALA A 108 2.50 -1.31 -6.64
C ALA A 108 3.94 -0.85 -6.86
N VAL A 109 4.18 -0.01 -7.88
CA VAL A 109 5.51 0.50 -8.20
C VAL A 109 6.02 1.45 -7.13
N LEU A 110 5.23 2.43 -6.71
CA LEU A 110 5.65 3.40 -5.68
C LEU A 110 6.06 2.70 -4.38
N LEU A 111 5.28 1.71 -3.93
CA LEU A 111 5.56 1.00 -2.69
C LEU A 111 6.77 0.07 -2.80
N VAL A 112 6.92 -0.67 -3.91
CA VAL A 112 8.10 -1.52 -4.12
C VAL A 112 9.36 -0.68 -4.28
N TRP A 113 9.29 0.42 -5.02
CA TRP A 113 10.43 1.33 -5.21
C TRP A 113 10.88 1.90 -3.87
N HIS A 114 9.96 2.54 -3.15
CA HIS A 114 10.28 3.19 -1.89
C HIS A 114 10.73 2.19 -0.81
N GLY A 115 10.08 1.02 -0.72
CA GLY A 115 10.53 -0.04 0.17
C GLY A 115 11.89 -0.63 -0.23
N GLY A 116 12.16 -0.74 -1.52
CA GLY A 116 13.45 -1.17 -2.05
C GLY A 116 14.58 -0.21 -1.72
N LEU A 117 14.33 1.11 -1.78
CA LEU A 117 15.30 2.12 -1.34
C LEU A 117 15.64 1.96 0.14
N PHE A 118 14.65 1.81 1.03
CA PHE A 118 14.93 1.56 2.45
C PHE A 118 15.76 0.30 2.70
N VAL A 119 15.52 -0.77 1.94
CA VAL A 119 16.33 -1.99 2.05
C VAL A 119 17.75 -1.76 1.52
N LEU A 120 17.89 -1.08 0.38
CA LEU A 120 19.18 -0.80 -0.23
C LEU A 120 20.04 0.10 0.67
N ASP A 121 19.49 1.24 1.09
CA ASP A 121 20.17 2.18 1.98
C ASP A 121 20.53 1.52 3.31
N GLY A 122 19.60 0.73 3.86
CA GLY A 122 19.83 -0.07 5.05
C GLY A 122 21.02 -1.01 4.92
N VAL A 123 21.08 -1.80 3.85
CA VAL A 123 22.20 -2.73 3.58
C VAL A 123 23.51 -1.98 3.36
N LEU A 124 23.49 -0.86 2.64
CA LEU A 124 24.69 -0.06 2.38
C LEU A 124 25.26 0.56 3.65
N VAL A 125 24.42 0.99 4.58
CA VAL A 125 24.84 1.47 5.90
C VAL A 125 25.39 0.34 6.76
N GLU A 126 24.68 -0.79 6.85
CA GLU A 126 25.11 -1.94 7.67
C GLU A 126 26.41 -2.58 7.16
N THR A 127 26.67 -2.53 5.85
CA THR A 127 27.93 -3.01 5.26
C THR A 127 29.06 -1.98 5.31
N GLY A 128 28.81 -0.79 5.87
CA GLY A 128 29.80 0.29 6.02
C GLY A 128 30.16 1.01 4.72
N VAL A 129 29.41 0.78 3.64
CA VAL A 129 29.59 1.48 2.35
C VAL A 129 29.10 2.92 2.46
N LEU A 130 28.02 3.15 3.21
CA LEU A 130 27.51 4.48 3.56
C LEU A 130 27.61 4.71 5.07
N SER A 131 27.82 5.97 5.47
CA SER A 131 27.74 6.38 6.87
C SER A 131 26.36 6.94 7.18
N ALA A 132 25.68 6.38 8.19
CA ALA A 132 24.45 6.97 8.70
C ALA A 132 24.76 8.29 9.43
N ALA A 133 23.87 9.27 9.30
CA ALA A 133 23.94 10.47 10.11
C ALA A 133 23.82 10.12 11.62
N PRO A 134 24.49 10.87 12.51
CA PRO A 134 24.40 10.63 13.96
C PRO A 134 22.93 10.65 14.41
N GLY A 135 22.48 9.57 15.07
CA GLY A 135 21.08 9.40 15.53
C GLY A 135 20.15 8.63 14.59
N LEU A 136 20.57 8.31 13.37
CA LEU A 136 19.84 7.43 12.43
C LEU A 136 20.36 6.01 12.39
N ALA A 137 21.59 5.76 12.88
CA ALA A 137 22.21 4.43 12.88
C ALA A 137 21.34 3.37 13.59
N ASP A 138 20.77 3.70 14.76
CA ASP A 138 19.89 2.79 15.52
C ASP A 138 18.54 2.54 14.82
N LEU A 139 18.17 3.39 13.86
CA LEU A 139 16.94 3.28 13.09
C LEU A 139 17.14 2.56 11.77
N THR A 140 18.36 2.50 11.24
CA THR A 140 18.70 1.80 10.00
C THR A 140 18.12 0.38 9.97
N LEU A 141 18.29 -0.37 11.06
CA LEU A 141 17.74 -1.73 11.17
C LEU A 141 16.21 -1.78 11.14
N TRP A 142 15.52 -0.77 11.68
CA TRP A 142 14.05 -0.68 11.59
C TRP A 142 13.60 -0.36 10.17
N TYR A 143 14.27 0.56 9.49
CA TYR A 143 13.98 0.87 8.08
C TYR A 143 14.27 -0.33 7.17
N LEU A 144 15.36 -1.05 7.42
CA LEU A 144 15.78 -2.23 6.68
C LEU A 144 14.89 -3.45 6.91
N CYS A 145 14.61 -3.80 8.17
CA CYS A 145 13.94 -5.06 8.50
C CYS A 145 12.43 -4.94 8.61
N LEU A 146 11.90 -3.78 9.02
CA LEU A 146 10.47 -3.58 9.20
C LEU A 146 9.88 -2.78 8.04
N TRP A 147 10.31 -1.52 7.85
CA TRP A 147 9.62 -0.62 6.93
C TRP A 147 9.79 -1.03 5.47
N GLY A 148 11.02 -1.24 5.01
CA GLY A 148 11.31 -1.64 3.63
C GLY A 148 10.52 -2.88 3.20
N PRO A 149 10.63 -4.02 3.92
CA PRO A 149 9.86 -5.23 3.64
C PRO A 149 8.36 -5.02 3.74
N TRP A 150 7.89 -4.20 4.69
CA TRP A 150 6.47 -3.88 4.82
C TRP A 150 5.93 -3.10 3.61
N PHE A 151 6.68 -2.11 3.11
CA PHE A 151 6.34 -1.37 1.89
C PHE A 151 6.34 -2.30 0.66
N VAL A 152 7.38 -3.12 0.50
CA VAL A 152 7.45 -4.10 -0.59
C VAL A 152 6.28 -5.08 -0.53
N ALA A 153 5.92 -5.59 0.65
CA ALA A 153 4.78 -6.50 0.82
C ALA A 153 3.46 -5.85 0.37
N GLY A 154 3.24 -4.58 0.73
CA GLY A 154 2.10 -3.80 0.26
C GLY A 154 2.08 -3.65 -1.26
N GLY A 155 3.22 -3.27 -1.85
CA GLY A 155 3.36 -3.12 -3.29
C GLY A 155 3.13 -4.42 -4.06
N LEU A 156 3.63 -5.54 -3.56
CA LEU A 156 3.38 -6.87 -4.10
C LEU A 156 1.89 -7.26 -4.00
N ALA A 157 1.21 -6.92 -2.91
CA ALA A 157 -0.22 -7.17 -2.76
C ALA A 157 -1.04 -6.38 -3.79
N PHE A 158 -0.75 -5.07 -3.98
CA PHE A 158 -1.39 -4.25 -5.01
C PHE A 158 -1.07 -4.74 -6.42
N GLY A 159 0.18 -5.14 -6.68
CA GLY A 159 0.61 -5.68 -7.97
C GLY A 159 -0.11 -6.99 -8.30
N ALA A 160 -0.19 -7.91 -7.34
CA ALA A 160 -0.91 -9.17 -7.50
C ALA A 160 -2.43 -8.96 -7.67
N ALA A 161 -3.03 -8.04 -6.92
CA ALA A 161 -4.44 -7.67 -7.06
C ALA A 161 -4.73 -7.09 -8.46
N THR A 162 -3.88 -6.18 -8.93
CA THR A 162 -3.98 -5.56 -10.25
C THR A 162 -3.79 -6.58 -11.36
N ALA A 163 -2.73 -7.40 -11.28
CA ALA A 163 -2.45 -8.47 -12.25
C ALA A 163 -3.61 -9.46 -12.35
N ARG A 164 -4.21 -9.82 -11.22
CA ARG A 164 -5.38 -10.71 -11.20
C ARG A 164 -6.61 -10.05 -11.84
N TYR A 165 -6.86 -8.78 -11.55
CA TYR A 165 -7.97 -8.03 -12.14
C TYR A 165 -7.88 -7.98 -13.68
N VAL A 166 -6.68 -7.76 -14.22
CA VAL A 166 -6.45 -7.67 -15.68
C VAL A 166 -6.38 -9.02 -16.40
N ARG A 167 -5.99 -10.10 -15.70
CA ARG A 167 -5.90 -11.47 -16.25
C ARG A 167 -7.26 -12.14 -16.48
N HIS A 168 -8.36 -11.55 -16.00
CA HIS A 168 -9.69 -12.04 -16.35
C HIS A 168 -9.90 -12.01 -17.88
N ARG A 169 -10.42 -13.11 -18.44
CA ARG A 169 -10.48 -13.37 -19.90
C ARG A 169 -11.20 -12.27 -20.69
N ASP A 170 -12.21 -11.62 -20.11
CA ASP A 170 -13.00 -10.57 -20.79
C ASP A 170 -12.56 -9.14 -20.43
N THR A 171 -11.39 -8.95 -19.82
CA THR A 171 -10.94 -7.59 -19.48
C THR A 171 -10.48 -6.85 -20.75
N PRO A 172 -11.05 -5.68 -21.08
CA PRO A 172 -10.68 -4.91 -22.28
C PRO A 172 -9.19 -4.53 -22.28
N ARG A 173 -8.59 -4.45 -23.49
CA ARG A 173 -7.19 -4.04 -23.67
C ARG A 173 -6.90 -2.68 -23.03
N GLU A 174 -7.83 -1.73 -23.13
CA GLU A 174 -7.71 -0.40 -22.53
C GLU A 174 -7.49 -0.45 -21.02
N VAL A 175 -8.21 -1.33 -20.31
CA VAL A 175 -8.04 -1.51 -18.86
C VAL A 175 -6.62 -2.00 -18.57
N ARG A 176 -6.09 -2.93 -19.37
CA ARG A 176 -4.70 -3.40 -19.20
C ARG A 176 -3.70 -2.27 -19.43
N LEU A 177 -3.91 -1.46 -20.47
CA LEU A 177 -3.06 -0.31 -20.79
C LEU A 177 -3.09 0.73 -19.66
N SER A 178 -4.24 0.99 -19.05
CA SER A 178 -4.32 1.89 -17.87
C SER A 178 -3.46 1.39 -16.71
N GLY A 179 -3.43 0.07 -16.46
CA GLY A 179 -2.57 -0.51 -15.42
C GLY A 179 -1.08 -0.32 -15.73
N ALA A 180 -0.67 -0.58 -16.97
CA ALA A 180 0.70 -0.34 -17.42
C ALA A 180 1.08 1.15 -17.36
N ALA A 181 0.17 2.05 -17.77
CA ALA A 181 0.37 3.48 -17.70
C ALA A 181 0.56 3.97 -16.25
N GLY A 182 -0.23 3.46 -15.31
CA GLY A 182 -0.08 3.77 -13.89
C GLY A 182 1.27 3.31 -13.34
N ALA A 183 1.69 2.09 -13.67
CA ALA A 183 2.99 1.55 -13.26
C ALA A 183 4.17 2.33 -13.86
N LEU A 184 4.14 2.61 -15.16
CA LEU A 184 5.19 3.37 -15.85
C LEU A 184 5.26 4.82 -15.36
N GLY A 185 4.11 5.47 -15.19
CA GLY A 185 4.05 6.83 -14.65
C GLY A 185 4.63 6.91 -13.24
N ALA A 186 4.29 5.94 -12.38
CA ALA A 186 4.88 5.83 -11.05
C ALA A 186 6.39 5.57 -11.09
N LEU A 187 6.87 4.74 -12.02
CA LEU A 187 8.31 4.48 -12.17
C LEU A 187 9.07 5.74 -12.59
N VAL A 188 8.57 6.46 -13.60
CA VAL A 188 9.16 7.72 -14.06
C VAL A 188 9.17 8.75 -12.93
N LEU A 189 8.06 8.88 -12.20
CA LEU A 189 7.96 9.80 -11.06
C LEU A 189 8.97 9.41 -9.95
N SER A 190 9.10 8.12 -9.66
CA SER A 190 10.03 7.62 -8.65
C SER A 190 11.49 7.89 -9.04
N LEU A 191 11.85 7.60 -10.29
CA LEU A 191 13.17 7.89 -10.85
C LEU A 191 13.47 9.38 -10.81
N ALA A 192 12.52 10.22 -11.24
CA ALA A 192 12.67 11.67 -11.21
C ALA A 192 12.89 12.17 -9.78
N SER A 193 12.12 11.68 -8.80
CA SER A 193 12.27 12.03 -7.38
C SER A 193 13.64 11.64 -6.82
N THR A 194 14.15 10.46 -7.17
CA THR A 194 15.49 10.02 -6.75
C THR A 194 16.58 10.88 -7.38
N VAL A 195 16.47 11.22 -8.67
CA VAL A 195 17.45 12.06 -9.39
C VAL A 195 17.47 13.49 -8.86
N THR A 196 16.31 14.04 -8.44
CA THR A 196 16.22 15.39 -7.90
C THR A 196 16.52 15.48 -6.40
N GLY A 197 16.78 14.36 -5.72
CA GLY A 197 17.06 14.32 -4.29
C GLY A 197 15.83 14.58 -3.40
N ILE A 198 14.62 14.39 -3.94
CA ILE A 198 13.35 14.56 -3.22
C ILE A 198 12.86 13.21 -2.64
N GLY A 199 13.48 12.10 -3.05
CA GLY A 199 13.11 10.72 -2.67
C GLY A 199 13.76 10.21 -1.40
#